data_AF-A0A150PTR4-F1
#
_entry.id   AF-A0A150PTR4-F1
#
_cell.length_a   1.000
_cell.length_b   1.000
_cell.length_c   1.000
_cell.angle_alpha   90.00
_cell.angle_beta   90.00
_cell.angle_gamma   90.00
#
_symmetry.space_group_name_H-M   'P 1'
#
loop_
_entity.id
_entity.type
_entity.pdbx_description
1 polymer ?
#
loop_
_entity_poly.entity_id
_entity_poly.type
_entity_poly.pdbx_seq_one_letter_code
_entity_poly.pdbx_strand_id
1 'polypeptide(L)'
;MNWEQLCKLGLALPEVVEDIWYRTPALKVRGKAFVRLKEDGESVVFLLESVDEQELLIEAQPDIYFITDHYRGYPAVLARLSALRAP
;
A
#
# COMPACT_ATOMS: atom_id res chain seq x y z
N MET A 1 6.14 -5.56 9.38
CA MET A 1 7.26 -5.88 8.47
C MET A 1 7.92 -4.58 8.02
N ASN A 2 9.06 -4.60 7.34
CA ASN A 2 9.65 -3.39 6.72
C ASN A 2 9.38 -3.35 5.20
N TRP A 3 9.78 -2.26 4.55
CA TRP A 3 9.61 -2.08 3.10
C TRP A 3 10.28 -3.17 2.27
N GLU A 4 11.51 -3.55 2.61
CA GLU A 4 12.26 -4.61 1.89
C GLU A 4 11.54 -5.96 1.91
N GLN A 5 10.99 -6.33 3.07
CA GLN A 5 10.18 -7.54 3.23
C GLN A 5 8.90 -7.48 2.39
N LEU A 6 8.25 -6.32 2.31
CA LEU A 6 7.08 -6.12 1.47
C LEU A 6 7.43 -6.20 -0.01
N CYS A 7 8.54 -5.59 -0.46
CA CYS A 7 9.05 -5.73 -1.83
C CYS A 7 9.29 -7.20 -2.17
N LYS A 8 9.92 -7.96 -1.28
CA LYS A 8 10.17 -9.40 -1.49
C LYS A 8 8.88 -10.19 -1.73
N LEU A 9 7.80 -9.88 -0.99
CA LEU A 9 6.50 -10.51 -1.20
C LEU A 9 5.86 -10.07 -2.53
N GLY A 10 5.89 -8.78 -2.82
CA GLY A 10 5.29 -8.25 -4.05
C GLY A 10 6.00 -8.72 -5.31
N LEU A 11 7.34 -8.81 -5.30
CA LEU A 11 8.15 -9.32 -6.41
C LEU A 11 7.98 -10.83 -6.65
N ALA A 12 7.36 -11.56 -5.73
CA ALA A 12 6.96 -12.95 -5.97
C ALA A 12 5.73 -13.06 -6.88
N LEU A 13 4.98 -11.97 -7.08
CA LEU A 13 3.86 -11.93 -8.01
C LEU A 13 4.36 -11.76 -9.45
N PRO A 14 3.68 -12.37 -10.45
CA PRO A 14 4.08 -12.24 -11.84
C PRO A 14 4.13 -10.78 -12.31
N GLU A 15 5.20 -10.42 -13.02
CA GLU A 15 5.37 -9.14 -13.70
C GLU A 15 5.38 -7.90 -12.79
N VAL A 16 5.54 -8.09 -11.47
CA VAL A 16 5.77 -7.00 -10.53
C VAL A 16 7.23 -6.57 -10.57
N VAL A 17 7.46 -5.26 -10.60
CA VAL A 17 8.78 -4.63 -10.56
C VAL A 17 8.80 -3.50 -9.53
N GLU A 18 9.98 -3.25 -8.97
CA GLU A 18 10.25 -2.00 -8.24
C GLU A 18 10.42 -0.85 -9.23
N ASP A 19 9.80 0.29 -8.92
CA ASP A 19 9.88 1.52 -9.70
C ASP A 19 9.59 2.72 -8.77
N ILE A 20 9.43 3.92 -9.34
CA ILE A 20 9.14 5.15 -8.62
C ILE A 20 7.73 5.63 -8.97
N TRP A 21 7.00 6.08 -7.97
CA TRP A 21 5.72 6.78 -8.11
C TRP A 21 5.66 7.95 -7.14
N TYR A 22 5.32 9.14 -7.61
CA TYR A 22 5.39 10.39 -6.82
C TYR A 22 6.75 10.60 -6.12
N ARG A 23 7.85 10.27 -6.80
CA ARG A 23 9.23 10.35 -6.27
C ARG A 23 9.50 9.46 -5.04
N THR A 24 8.61 8.51 -4.76
CA THR A 24 8.76 7.50 -3.71
C THR A 24 8.88 6.09 -4.28
N PRO A 25 9.57 5.16 -3.60
CA PRO A 25 9.62 3.75 -3.99
C PRO A 25 8.21 3.15 -4.13
N ALA A 26 8.01 2.34 -5.16
CA ALA A 26 6.73 1.72 -5.47
C ALA A 26 6.90 0.36 -6.13
N LEU A 27 5.85 -0.45 -6.05
CA LEU A 27 5.71 -1.64 -6.87
C LEU A 27 4.69 -1.39 -7.98
N LYS A 28 5.04 -1.82 -9.18
CA LYS A 28 4.18 -1.74 -10.36
C LYS A 28 4.03 -3.09 -11.02
N VAL A 29 2.86 -3.34 -11.59
CA VAL A 29 2.61 -4.47 -12.49
C VAL A 29 2.30 -3.93 -13.88
N ARG A 30 3.05 -4.35 -14.89
CA ARG A 30 2.90 -3.88 -16.28
C ARG A 30 2.79 -2.35 -16.39
N GLY A 31 3.61 -1.61 -15.62
CA GLY A 31 3.63 -0.15 -15.60
C GLY A 31 2.56 0.54 -14.75
N LYS A 32 1.63 -0.20 -14.12
CA LYS A 32 0.61 0.35 -13.21
C LYS A 32 1.04 0.15 -11.75
N ALA A 33 1.14 1.23 -11.00
CA ALA A 33 1.42 1.18 -9.57
C ALA A 33 0.24 0.63 -8.79
N PHE A 34 0.52 -0.17 -7.75
CA PHE A 34 -0.51 -0.67 -6.83
C PHE A 34 -0.11 -0.51 -5.35
N VAL A 35 1.18 -0.34 -5.06
CA VAL A 35 1.65 0.07 -3.74
C VAL A 35 2.83 1.04 -3.85
N ARG A 36 2.88 2.02 -2.95
CA ARG A 36 4.06 2.88 -2.75
C ARG A 36 4.39 3.08 -1.27
N LEU A 37 5.66 3.30 -0.98
CA LEU A 37 6.12 3.81 0.32
C LEU A 37 5.76 5.30 0.42
N LYS A 38 5.24 5.74 1.57
CA LYS A 38 5.06 7.16 1.85
C LYS A 38 6.38 7.83 2.20
N GLU A 39 6.35 9.16 2.15
CA GLU A 39 7.48 10.03 2.44
C GLU A 39 7.99 9.89 3.88
N ASP A 40 7.15 9.36 4.78
CA ASP A 40 7.48 9.05 6.18
C ASP A 40 8.37 7.80 6.35
N GLY A 41 8.44 6.92 5.35
CA GLY A 41 9.16 5.64 5.44
C GLY A 41 8.50 4.60 6.36
N GLU A 42 7.32 4.88 6.90
CA GLU A 42 6.63 4.07 7.90
C GLU A 42 5.29 3.53 7.40
N SER A 43 4.67 4.20 6.43
CA SER A 43 3.40 3.81 5.86
C SER A 43 3.51 3.52 4.36
N VAL A 44 2.62 2.67 3.87
CA VAL A 44 2.44 2.42 2.43
C VAL A 44 1.04 2.78 2.02
N VAL A 45 0.86 3.15 0.76
CA VAL A 45 -0.46 3.34 0.13
C VAL A 45 -0.73 2.14 -0.75
N PHE A 46 -1.85 1.46 -0.54
CA PHE A 46 -2.37 0.43 -1.45
C PHE A 46 -3.50 1.01 -2.28
N LEU A 47 -3.50 0.74 -3.59
CA LEU A 47 -4.68 0.97 -4.43
C LEU A 47 -5.66 -0.18 -4.25
N LEU A 48 -6.95 0.18 -4.17
CA LEU A 48 -8.06 -0.71 -3.95
C LEU A 48 -9.01 -0.69 -5.16
N GLU A 49 -10.00 -1.58 -5.16
CA GLU A 49 -11.03 -1.57 -6.20
C GLU A 49 -12.07 -0.47 -5.95
N SER A 50 -12.46 -0.24 -4.68
CA SER A 50 -13.53 0.68 -4.32
C SER A 50 -13.30 1.42 -3.00
N VAL A 51 -14.10 2.47 -2.77
CA VAL A 51 -14.16 3.16 -1.48
C VAL A 51 -14.80 2.27 -0.41
N ASP A 52 -15.76 1.42 -0.77
CA ASP A 52 -16.37 0.47 0.15
C ASP A 52 -15.32 -0.52 0.72
N GLU A 53 -14.37 -0.97 -0.11
CA GLU A 53 -13.24 -1.79 0.34
C GLU A 53 -12.31 -1.01 1.27
N GLN A 54 -12.04 0.27 0.98
CA GLN A 54 -11.26 1.16 1.84
C GLN A 54 -11.91 1.27 3.23
N GLU A 55 -13.21 1.55 3.28
CA GLU A 55 -13.97 1.71 4.53
C GLU A 55 -13.99 0.41 5.33
N LEU A 56 -14.25 -0.74 4.66
CA LEU A 56 -14.25 -2.05 5.28
C LEU A 56 -12.90 -2.41 5.91
N LEU A 57 -11.79 -2.15 5.23
CA LEU A 57 -10.45 -2.43 5.75
C LEU A 57 -10.14 -1.59 6.99
N ILE A 58 -10.51 -0.30 6.98
CA ILE A 58 -10.33 0.61 8.11
C ILE A 58 -11.20 0.18 9.29
N GLU A 59 -12.46 -0.20 9.05
CA GLU A 59 -13.36 -0.67 10.10
C GLU A 59 -12.87 -1.99 10.71
N ALA A 60 -12.45 -2.94 9.88
CA ALA A 60 -12.05 -4.26 10.33
C ALA A 60 -10.70 -4.27 11.06
N GLN A 61 -9.73 -3.46 10.64
CA GLN A 61 -8.37 -3.45 11.17
C GLN A 61 -7.79 -2.02 11.26
N PRO A 62 -8.34 -1.14 12.12
CA PRO A 62 -7.94 0.27 12.23
C PRO A 62 -6.50 0.47 12.73
N ASP A 63 -5.95 -0.52 13.45
CA ASP A 63 -4.56 -0.52 13.89
C ASP A 63 -3.58 -0.68 12.72
N ILE A 64 -4.03 -1.28 11.62
CA ILE A 64 -3.24 -1.48 10.40
C ILE A 64 -3.58 -0.42 9.36
N TYR A 65 -4.87 -0.26 9.05
CA TYR A 65 -5.35 0.55 7.94
C TYR A 65 -5.94 1.87 8.40
N PHE A 66 -5.65 2.94 7.66
CA PHE A 66 -6.17 4.27 7.92
C PHE A 66 -6.15 5.12 6.64
N ILE A 67 -6.76 6.30 6.69
CA ILE A 67 -6.64 7.33 5.65
C ILE A 67 -6.38 8.71 6.26
N THR A 68 -5.88 9.61 5.42
CA THR A 68 -5.92 11.06 5.68
C THR A 68 -7.02 11.69 4.81
N ASP A 69 -7.35 12.96 5.08
CA ASP A 69 -8.35 13.69 4.28
C ASP A 69 -8.07 13.66 2.77
N HIS A 70 -6.80 13.58 2.38
CA HIS A 70 -6.36 13.49 0.99
C HIS A 70 -6.91 12.26 0.24
N TYR A 71 -7.22 11.17 0.94
CA TYR A 71 -7.65 9.89 0.34
C TYR A 71 -9.17 9.66 0.44
N ARG A 72 -9.93 10.59 1.04
CA ARG A 72 -11.39 10.45 1.14
C ARG A 72 -12.02 10.42 -0.25
N GLY A 73 -12.89 9.43 -0.48
CA GLY A 73 -13.58 9.26 -1.76
C GLY A 73 -12.71 8.72 -2.90
N TYR A 74 -11.48 8.28 -2.61
CA TYR A 74 -10.58 7.65 -3.57
C TYR A 74 -10.24 6.22 -3.13
N PRO A 75 -10.28 5.21 -4.01
CA PRO A 75 -10.06 3.81 -3.65
C PRO A 75 -8.57 3.51 -3.39
N ALA A 76 -8.07 3.98 -2.24
CA ALA A 76 -6.72 3.67 -1.77
C ALA A 76 -6.62 3.80 -0.25
N VAL A 77 -5.91 2.90 0.41
CA VAL A 77 -5.77 2.89 1.87
C VAL A 77 -4.32 3.01 2.29
N LEU A 78 -4.05 3.64 3.42
CA LEU A 78 -2.73 3.61 4.04
C LEU A 78 -2.64 2.43 4.98
N ALA A 79 -1.48 1.76 5.01
CA ALA A 79 -1.17 0.72 5.98
C ALA A 79 0.12 1.04 6.73
N ARG A 80 0.12 0.81 8.05
CA ARG A 80 1.32 0.91 8.89
C ARG A 80 2.22 -0.31 8.62
N LEU A 81 3.42 -0.09 8.07
CA LEU A 81 4.34 -1.19 7.74
C LEU A 81 4.63 -2.06 8.96
N SER A 82 4.85 -1.43 10.13
CA SER A 82 5.14 -2.12 11.39
C SER A 82 4.04 -3.10 11.81
N ALA A 83 2.79 -2.84 11.46
CA ALA A 83 1.64 -3.66 11.81
C ALA A 83 1.38 -4.81 10.80
N LEU A 84 1.91 -4.71 9.58
CA LEU A 84 1.79 -5.76 8.55
C LEU A 84 2.63 -7.00 8.90
N ARG A 85 2.11 -8.19 8.59
CA ARG A 85 2.77 -9.48 8.85
C ARG A 85 2.88 -10.29 7.55
N ALA A 86 3.98 -11.02 7.40
CA ALA A 86 4.13 -11.98 6.32
C ALA A 86 3.29 -13.24 6.67
N PRO A 87 2.78 -13.95 5.66
CA PRO A 87 2.18 -15.27 5.86
C PRO A 87 3.18 -16.29 6.43
#